data_AF-A0AA88H135-F1
#
_entry.id   AF-A0AA88H135-F1
#
_cell.length_a   1.000
_cell.length_b   1.000
_cell.length_c   1.000
_cell.angle_alpha   90.00
_cell.angle_beta   90.00
_cell.angle_gamma   90.00
#
_symmetry.space_group_name_H-M   'P 1'
#
loop_
_entity.id
_entity.type
_entity.pdbx_description
1 polymer ?
#
loop_
_entity_poly.entity_id
_entity_poly.type
_entity_poly.pdbx_seq_one_letter_code
_entity_poly.pdbx_strand_id
1 'polypeptide(L)'
;MVRNRVPKRPKGVSDEAMNIAVSKVLMDKASIRSTATAFGIPKSTLIDNVRRAKELREQEQGGIPVPIQAEVSNSGTSSGGTFNSAFLPTRKERLGSRSPILPSLYLLVQASTSQCIYPNALTMNNIISGFSKPGIWPFNRNAFSDEDFYAASVRDRPKAEPFPSATERNPPVSDLLDPCPSPSTAPATPAAEIRYSNALTPEDV
;
A
#
# COMPACT_ATOMS: atom_id res chain seq x y z
N MET A 1 -5.80 45.14 4.11
CA MET A 1 -5.54 44.38 5.36
C MET A 1 -4.61 43.22 5.04
N VAL A 2 -3.41 43.18 5.63
CA VAL A 2 -2.47 42.05 5.49
C VAL A 2 -2.88 40.95 6.47
N ARG A 3 -3.08 39.72 5.99
CA ARG A 3 -3.39 38.58 6.86
C ARG A 3 -2.09 37.99 7.40
N ASN A 4 -1.88 38.06 8.70
CA ASN A 4 -0.78 37.33 9.35
C ASN A 4 -1.04 35.83 9.24
N ARG A 5 -0.18 35.12 8.50
CA ARG A 5 -0.30 33.69 8.28
C ARG A 5 0.33 32.95 9.45
N VAL A 6 -0.49 32.24 10.24
CA VAL A 6 0.01 31.34 11.28
C VAL A 6 0.38 30.01 10.63
N PRO A 7 1.63 29.53 10.79
CA PRO A 7 2.02 28.23 10.25
C PRO A 7 1.27 27.10 10.96
N LYS A 8 0.83 26.11 10.19
CA LYS A 8 0.09 24.93 10.71
C LYS A 8 0.97 23.95 11.50
N ARG A 9 2.29 24.16 11.55
CA ARG A 9 3.24 23.28 12.22
C ARG A 9 4.16 24.11 13.13
N PRO A 10 4.55 23.57 14.30
CA PRO A 10 5.53 24.24 15.15
C PRO A 10 6.83 24.47 14.38
N LYS A 11 7.63 25.45 14.84
CA LYS A 11 8.95 25.75 14.27
C LYS A 11 9.77 24.46 14.16
N GLY A 12 10.41 24.27 13.01
CA GLY A 12 11.24 23.10 12.74
C GLY A 12 12.36 22.93 13.77
N VAL A 13 12.87 21.70 13.85
CA VAL A 13 14.03 21.37 14.69
C VAL A 13 15.23 22.20 14.24
N SER A 14 16.02 22.70 15.20
CA SER A 14 17.29 23.39 14.89
C SER A 14 18.27 22.43 14.20
N ASP A 15 18.86 22.85 13.08
CA ASP A 15 19.83 22.05 12.33
C ASP A 15 21.05 21.68 13.18
N GLU A 16 21.44 22.57 14.10
CA GLU A 16 22.54 22.33 15.04
C GLU A 16 22.23 21.17 16.00
N ALA A 17 21.02 21.14 16.56
CA ALA A 17 20.56 20.06 17.43
C ALA A 17 20.49 18.72 16.68
N MET A 18 20.11 18.75 15.39
CA MET A 18 20.09 17.56 14.54
C MET A 18 21.47 16.96 14.33
N ASN A 19 22.46 17.79 13.99
CA ASN A 19 23.83 17.34 13.72
C ASN A 19 24.48 16.74 14.97
N ILE A 20 24.29 17.39 16.13
CA ILE A 20 24.77 16.88 17.43
C ILE A 20 24.10 15.55 17.78
N ALA A 21 22.79 15.43 17.55
CA ALA A 21 22.06 14.19 17.82
C ALA A 21 22.53 13.03 16.93
N VAL A 22 22.74 13.28 15.64
CA VAL A 22 23.22 12.27 14.68
C VAL A 22 24.64 11.82 15.01
N SER A 23 25.55 12.77 15.29
CA SER A 23 26.93 12.44 15.67
C SER A 23 26.97 11.60 16.94
N LYS A 24 26.19 11.96 17.96
CA LYS A 24 26.06 11.20 19.21
C LYS A 24 25.59 9.77 19.01
N VAL A 25 24.61 9.55 18.13
CA VAL A 25 24.14 8.19 17.80
C VAL A 25 25.23 7.36 17.10
N LEU A 26 25.96 7.98 16.17
CA LEU A 26 26.98 7.29 15.38
C LEU A 26 28.27 7.02 16.17
N MET A 27 28.67 7.93 17.04
CA MET A 27 29.90 7.84 17.83
C MET A 27 29.71 7.01 19.10
N ASP A 28 28.69 7.33 19.90
CA ASP A 28 28.51 6.73 21.24
C ASP A 28 27.64 5.46 21.21
N LYS A 29 27.17 5.04 20.02
CA LYS A 29 26.19 3.95 19.84
C LYS A 29 24.93 4.13 20.72
N ALA A 30 24.58 5.37 21.05
CA ALA A 30 23.43 5.69 21.88
C ALA A 30 22.11 5.30 21.18
N SER A 31 21.12 4.88 21.97
CA SER A 31 19.79 4.53 21.45
C SER A 31 19.10 5.74 20.82
N ILE A 32 18.68 5.60 19.56
CA ILE A 32 17.97 6.62 18.78
C ILE A 32 16.77 7.20 19.56
N ARG A 33 16.05 6.37 20.33
CA ARG A 33 14.88 6.82 21.09
C ARG A 33 15.28 7.77 22.23
N SER A 34 16.37 7.46 22.94
CA SER A 34 16.90 8.27 24.05
C SER A 34 17.43 9.61 23.55
N THR A 35 18.18 9.58 22.44
CA THR A 35 18.72 10.79 21.82
C THR A 35 17.60 11.69 21.28
N ALA A 36 16.59 11.11 20.62
CA ALA A 36 15.43 11.86 20.13
C ALA A 36 14.70 12.62 21.25
N THR A 37 14.48 11.98 22.41
CA THR A 37 13.85 12.65 23.56
C THR A 37 14.74 13.73 24.17
N ALA A 38 16.05 13.52 24.23
CA ALA A 38 17.00 14.48 24.81
C ALA A 38 17.09 15.78 24.01
N PHE A 39 17.00 15.70 22.68
CA PHE A 39 17.10 16.87 21.79
C PHE A 39 15.74 17.41 21.31
N GLY A 40 14.63 16.84 21.78
CA GLY A 40 13.28 17.26 21.36
C GLY A 40 12.99 17.00 19.87
N ILE A 41 13.64 16.00 19.28
CA ILE A 41 13.55 15.69 17.85
C ILE A 41 12.56 14.53 17.64
N PRO A 42 11.67 14.57 16.63
CA PRO A 42 10.86 13.42 16.28
C PRO A 42 11.74 12.20 15.94
N LYS A 43 11.43 11.06 16.54
CA LYS A 43 12.21 9.82 16.37
C LYS A 43 12.38 9.44 14.89
N SER A 44 11.33 9.57 14.07
CA SER A 44 11.39 9.28 12.63
C SER A 44 12.42 10.15 11.92
N THR A 45 12.41 11.45 12.17
CA THR A 45 13.36 12.40 11.58
C THR A 45 14.81 12.06 11.94
N LEU A 46 15.06 11.68 13.19
CA LEU A 46 16.40 11.26 13.60
C LEU A 46 16.81 9.93 12.95
N ILE A 47 15.89 8.98 12.77
CA ILE A 47 16.16 7.72 12.05
C ILE A 47 16.59 8.00 10.61
N ASP A 48 15.83 8.83 9.90
CA ASP A 48 16.08 9.14 8.49
C ASP A 48 17.45 9.81 8.31
N ASN A 49 17.79 10.76 9.19
CA ASN A 49 19.09 11.44 9.15
C ASN A 49 20.25 10.54 9.56
N VAL A 50 20.08 9.65 10.55
CA VAL A 50 21.11 8.66 10.92
C VAL A 50 21.35 7.67 9.78
N ARG A 51 20.29 7.22 9.08
CA ARG A 51 20.44 6.36 7.90
C ARG A 51 21.21 7.07 6.80
N ARG A 52 20.80 8.28 6.42
CA ARG A 52 21.48 9.10 5.42
C ARG A 52 22.95 9.35 5.79
N ALA A 53 23.23 9.64 7.06
CA ALA A 53 24.59 9.87 7.52
C ALA A 53 25.47 8.62 7.47
N LYS A 54 24.91 7.40 7.60
CA LYS A 54 25.65 6.15 7.39
C LYS A 54 26.01 5.95 5.92
N GLU A 55 25.03 6.12 5.02
CA GLU A 55 25.21 6.00 3.57
C GLU A 55 26.30 6.97 3.05
N LEU A 56 26.35 8.20 3.59
CA LEU A 56 27.37 9.18 3.22
C LEU A 56 28.78 8.77 3.67
N ARG A 57 28.93 8.21 4.88
CA ARG A 57 30.25 7.73 5.36
C ARG A 57 30.73 6.53 4.54
N GLU A 58 29.81 5.67 4.12
CA GLU A 58 30.11 4.53 3.26
C GLU A 58 30.59 4.98 1.87
N GLN A 59 30.06 6.08 1.33
CA GLN A 59 30.52 6.68 0.07
C GLN A 59 31.89 7.35 0.21
N GLU A 60 32.14 8.04 1.33
CA GLU A 60 33.42 8.71 1.60
C GLU A 60 34.55 7.70 1.91
N GLN A 61 34.24 6.54 2.47
CA GLN A 61 35.21 5.48 2.80
C GLN A 61 35.38 4.42 1.70
N GLY A 62 34.51 4.40 0.68
CA GLY A 62 34.41 3.33 -0.33
C GLY A 62 34.93 3.68 -1.74
N GLY A 63 35.88 4.59 -1.88
CA GLY A 63 36.53 4.86 -3.16
C GLY A 63 37.57 3.80 -3.55
N ILE A 64 37.14 2.72 -4.24
CA ILE A 64 37.79 1.98 -5.36
C ILE A 64 37.05 0.63 -5.52
N PRO A 65 36.45 0.31 -6.70
CA PRO A 65 36.02 -1.05 -7.00
C PRO A 65 37.24 -1.84 -7.52
N VAL A 66 37.85 -2.67 -6.68
CA VAL A 66 38.83 -3.66 -7.13
C VAL A 66 38.05 -4.88 -7.65
N PRO A 67 38.20 -5.28 -8.92
CA PRO A 67 37.58 -6.49 -9.43
C PRO A 67 38.43 -7.68 -8.98
N ILE A 68 37.98 -8.41 -7.95
CA ILE A 68 38.64 -9.64 -7.54
C ILE A 68 37.93 -10.81 -8.22
N GLN A 69 38.72 -11.49 -9.07
CA GLN A 69 38.37 -12.70 -9.78
C GLN A 69 38.00 -13.82 -8.80
N ALA A 70 37.04 -14.63 -9.24
CA ALA A 70 36.67 -15.88 -8.62
C ALA A 70 37.85 -16.85 -8.64
N GLU A 71 38.21 -17.39 -7.47
CA GLU A 71 38.85 -18.69 -7.34
C GLU A 71 38.11 -19.48 -6.25
N VAL A 72 37.93 -20.75 -6.57
CA VAL A 72 36.90 -21.66 -6.09
C VAL A 72 37.43 -22.47 -4.92
N SER A 73 36.63 -22.64 -3.85
CA SER A 73 36.55 -23.91 -3.09
C SER A 73 35.47 -23.91 -2.01
N ASN A 74 34.30 -24.41 -2.43
CA ASN A 74 33.20 -25.11 -1.77
C ASN A 74 33.26 -25.48 -0.26
N SER A 75 32.17 -25.16 0.45
CA SER A 75 31.16 -26.14 0.93
C SER A 75 29.94 -25.40 1.54
N GLY A 76 28.82 -25.28 0.80
CA GLY A 76 27.51 -25.92 1.12
C GLY A 76 26.65 -25.09 2.10
N THR A 77 25.40 -24.67 1.88
CA THR A 77 24.31 -25.19 1.03
C THR A 77 23.16 -24.15 0.95
N SER A 78 22.87 -23.62 -0.25
CA SER A 78 21.55 -23.54 -0.97
C SER A 78 20.28 -23.21 -0.15
N SER A 79 19.44 -22.21 -0.49
CA SER A 79 18.76 -21.91 -1.78
C SER A 79 18.34 -20.42 -1.82
N GLY A 80 18.24 -19.65 -2.91
CA GLY A 80 18.10 -19.84 -4.36
C GLY A 80 17.04 -18.80 -4.83
N GLY A 81 17.19 -17.96 -5.87
CA GLY A 81 18.21 -17.86 -6.88
C GLY A 81 18.18 -16.54 -7.68
N THR A 82 19.38 -16.17 -8.15
CA THR A 82 19.81 -15.88 -9.53
C THR A 82 18.80 -15.40 -10.58
N PHE A 83 19.12 -14.27 -11.22
CA PHE A 83 19.25 -14.24 -12.68
C PHE A 83 20.37 -13.26 -13.09
N ASN A 84 21.41 -13.80 -13.74
CA ASN A 84 22.46 -13.06 -14.42
C ASN A 84 21.96 -12.59 -15.79
N SER A 85 22.43 -11.44 -16.26
CA SER A 85 23.19 -11.36 -17.51
C SER A 85 23.53 -9.92 -17.85
N ALA A 86 24.81 -9.71 -18.12
CA ALA A 86 25.34 -8.55 -18.79
C ALA A 86 24.63 -8.33 -20.14
N PHE A 87 24.21 -7.10 -20.39
CA PHE A 87 24.08 -6.56 -21.74
C PHE A 87 24.45 -5.08 -21.69
N LEU A 88 25.75 -4.80 -21.80
CA LEU A 88 26.16 -3.56 -22.43
C LEU A 88 25.94 -3.73 -23.93
N PRO A 89 25.24 -2.82 -24.61
CA PRO A 89 25.50 -2.56 -26.01
C PRO A 89 26.40 -1.33 -26.10
N THR A 90 27.69 -1.57 -26.32
CA THR A 90 28.52 -0.64 -27.08
C THR A 90 28.01 -0.53 -28.51
N ARG A 91 28.10 0.69 -29.06
CA ARG A 91 28.41 1.03 -30.48
C ARG A 91 27.25 1.51 -31.36
N LYS A 92 27.50 2.73 -31.89
CA LYS A 92 26.86 3.49 -32.97
C LYS A 92 26.05 2.68 -34.00
N GLU A 93 24.83 3.14 -34.26
CA GLU A 93 24.27 3.18 -35.62
C GLU A 93 23.60 4.53 -35.87
N ARG A 94 23.85 5.06 -37.07
CA ARG A 94 23.44 6.36 -37.57
C ARG A 94 22.42 6.12 -38.66
N LEU A 95 21.13 6.27 -38.40
CA LEU A 95 20.05 6.46 -39.39
C LEU A 95 18.85 7.00 -38.59
N GLY A 96 18.26 8.14 -38.91
CA GLY A 96 17.58 8.37 -40.18
C GLY A 96 16.10 8.53 -39.85
N SER A 97 15.54 9.68 -40.23
CA SER A 97 14.13 10.08 -40.15
C SER A 97 13.12 8.92 -40.09
N ARG A 98 12.25 8.91 -39.07
CA ARG A 98 10.86 8.45 -39.16
C ARG A 98 10.05 9.08 -38.03
N SER A 99 8.91 9.63 -38.43
CA SER A 99 7.95 10.50 -37.73
C SER A 99 7.53 10.06 -36.31
N PRO A 100 7.17 11.00 -35.43
CA PRO A 100 6.49 10.67 -34.18
C PRO A 100 5.04 10.28 -34.47
N ILE A 101 4.75 8.98 -34.47
CA ILE A 101 3.38 8.51 -34.27
C ILE A 101 3.09 8.76 -32.80
N LEU A 102 2.30 9.78 -32.51
CA LEU A 102 1.86 10.10 -31.16
C LEU A 102 1.22 8.85 -30.55
N PRO A 103 1.75 8.30 -29.43
CA PRO A 103 1.05 7.22 -28.75
C PRO A 103 -0.27 7.79 -28.24
N SER A 104 -1.38 7.14 -28.63
CA SER A 104 -2.70 7.40 -28.10
C SER A 104 -2.61 7.51 -26.57
N LEU A 105 -3.07 8.65 -26.03
CA LEU A 105 -2.97 9.02 -24.60
C LEU A 105 -3.39 7.88 -23.65
N TYR A 106 -4.27 7.01 -24.13
CA TYR A 106 -4.76 5.83 -23.45
C TYR A 106 -3.64 4.88 -22.96
N LEU A 107 -2.61 4.66 -23.77
CA LEU A 107 -1.58 3.65 -23.45
C LEU A 107 -0.52 4.18 -22.47
N LEU A 108 -0.24 5.50 -22.49
CA LEU A 108 0.61 6.16 -21.50
C LEU A 108 -0.06 6.21 -20.11
N VAL A 109 -1.38 6.43 -20.07
CA VAL A 109 -2.17 6.42 -18.82
C VAL A 109 -2.26 5.00 -18.23
N GLN A 110 -2.46 3.98 -19.06
CA GLN A 110 -2.46 2.59 -18.59
C GLN A 110 -1.08 2.11 -18.11
N ALA A 111 0.00 2.45 -18.81
CA ALA A 111 1.36 2.06 -18.44
C ALA A 111 1.85 2.78 -17.17
N SER A 112 1.54 4.07 -17.01
CA SER A 112 1.96 4.86 -15.84
C SER A 112 1.26 4.45 -14.54
N THR A 113 0.03 3.95 -14.62
CA THR A 113 -0.75 3.55 -13.44
C THR A 113 -0.55 2.09 -13.05
N SER A 114 -0.36 1.19 -14.03
CA SER A 114 -0.34 -0.24 -13.77
C SER A 114 1.04 -0.78 -13.38
N GLN A 115 2.15 -0.26 -13.92
CA GLN A 115 3.45 -0.91 -13.71
C GLN A 115 4.16 -0.52 -12.41
N CYS A 116 3.75 0.55 -11.73
CA CYS A 116 4.47 1.05 -10.55
C CYS A 116 3.74 0.83 -9.20
N ILE A 117 2.44 0.51 -9.21
CA ILE A 117 1.63 0.43 -7.98
C ILE A 117 1.55 -1.00 -7.43
N TYR A 118 1.32 -1.99 -8.29
CA TYR A 118 1.11 -3.38 -7.88
C TYR A 118 2.27 -4.04 -7.12
N PRO A 119 3.57 -3.89 -7.50
CA PRO A 119 4.63 -4.65 -6.83
C PRO A 119 4.83 -4.24 -5.37
N ASN A 120 4.54 -2.98 -5.03
CA ASN A 120 4.64 -2.50 -3.65
C ASN A 120 3.33 -2.72 -2.89
N ALA A 121 2.16 -2.54 -3.52
CA ALA A 121 0.87 -2.70 -2.86
C ALA A 121 0.55 -4.17 -2.52
N LEU A 122 0.90 -5.11 -3.40
CA LEU A 122 0.61 -6.55 -3.27
C LEU A 122 1.72 -7.33 -2.54
N THR A 123 2.43 -6.68 -1.61
CA THR A 123 3.35 -7.41 -0.73
C THR A 123 2.59 -8.02 0.45
N MET A 124 3.04 -9.19 0.92
CA MET A 124 2.41 -9.89 2.04
C MET A 124 2.27 -8.98 3.28
N ASN A 125 3.30 -8.19 3.56
CA ASN A 125 3.30 -7.25 4.69
C ASN A 125 2.21 -6.18 4.57
N ASN A 126 1.99 -5.64 3.37
CA ASN A 126 0.98 -4.62 3.12
C ASN A 126 -0.43 -5.22 3.18
N ILE A 127 -0.62 -6.41 2.61
CA ILE A 127 -1.88 -7.16 2.68
C ILE A 127 -2.24 -7.47 4.15
N ILE A 128 -1.29 -8.02 4.92
CA ILE A 128 -1.47 -8.33 6.35
C ILE A 128 -1.80 -7.06 7.15
N SER A 129 -1.09 -5.95 6.89
CA SER A 129 -1.37 -4.67 7.57
C SER A 129 -2.78 -4.14 7.29
N GLY A 130 -3.31 -4.42 6.09
CA GLY A 130 -4.68 -4.09 5.71
C GLY A 130 -5.71 -4.88 6.51
N PHE A 131 -5.48 -6.18 6.72
CA PHE A 131 -6.36 -7.05 7.51
C PHE A 131 -6.20 -6.88 9.03
N SER A 132 -5.08 -6.33 9.48
CA SER A 132 -4.82 -6.08 10.91
C SER A 132 -5.65 -4.95 11.50
N LYS A 133 -5.90 -3.88 10.73
CA LYS A 133 -6.72 -2.75 11.20
C LYS A 133 -8.15 -3.14 11.58
N PRO A 134 -8.93 -3.83 10.72
CA PRO A 134 -10.28 -4.29 11.07
C PRO A 134 -10.26 -5.53 11.98
N GLY A 135 -9.11 -5.99 12.48
CA GLY A 135 -9.03 -7.19 13.31
C GLY A 135 -9.45 -8.48 12.62
N ILE A 136 -9.41 -8.50 11.28
CA ILE A 136 -9.65 -9.71 10.48
C ILE A 136 -8.45 -10.66 10.63
N TRP A 137 -7.23 -10.10 10.67
CA TRP A 137 -6.00 -10.85 10.90
C TRP A 137 -5.00 -10.12 11.83
N PRO A 138 -4.59 -10.72 12.97
CA PRO A 138 -5.14 -11.94 13.55
C PRO A 138 -6.60 -11.74 13.94
N PHE A 139 -7.36 -12.84 13.98
CA PHE A 139 -8.78 -12.81 14.27
C PHE A 139 -9.04 -12.20 15.66
N ASN A 140 -9.72 -11.06 15.70
CA ASN A 140 -10.14 -10.40 16.92
C ASN A 140 -11.66 -10.29 16.97
N ARG A 141 -12.30 -11.05 17.87
CA ARG A 141 -13.76 -11.08 18.05
C ARG A 141 -14.33 -9.73 18.51
N ASN A 142 -13.51 -8.88 19.12
CA ASN A 142 -13.91 -7.57 19.65
C ASN A 142 -13.61 -6.44 18.66
N ALA A 143 -13.27 -6.74 17.41
CA ALA A 143 -12.98 -5.73 16.39
C ALA A 143 -14.22 -5.01 15.85
N PHE A 144 -15.39 -5.65 15.96
CA PHE A 144 -16.68 -5.07 15.63
C PHE A 144 -17.51 -4.97 16.91
N SER A 145 -18.07 -3.81 17.16
CA SER A 145 -19.06 -3.59 18.21
C SER A 145 -20.45 -3.98 17.71
N ASP A 146 -21.40 -4.22 18.63
CA ASP A 146 -22.80 -4.44 18.25
C ASP A 146 -23.38 -3.26 17.46
N GLU A 147 -22.78 -2.06 17.60
CA GLU A 147 -23.18 -0.87 16.86
C GLU A 147 -22.88 -0.94 15.37
N ASP A 148 -21.79 -1.61 14.99
CA ASP A 148 -21.38 -1.79 13.59
C ASP A 148 -22.32 -2.73 12.83
N PHE A 149 -23.09 -3.55 13.56
CA PHE A 149 -24.11 -4.43 13.02
C PHE A 149 -25.50 -3.77 12.95
N TYR A 150 -25.67 -2.53 13.43
CA TYR A 150 -26.95 -1.84 13.27
C TYR A 150 -27.23 -1.52 11.81
N ALA A 151 -28.45 -1.82 11.37
CA ALA A 151 -28.92 -1.39 10.06
C ALA A 151 -28.84 0.15 9.99
N ALA A 152 -28.19 0.67 8.95
CA ALA A 152 -28.14 2.11 8.71
C ALA A 152 -29.57 2.67 8.72
N SER A 153 -29.81 3.72 9.52
CA SER A 153 -31.13 4.34 9.58
C SER A 153 -31.42 5.02 8.25
N VAL A 154 -32.25 4.41 7.41
CA VAL A 154 -32.70 4.94 6.10
C VAL A 154 -33.57 6.22 6.24
N ARG A 155 -33.69 6.80 7.43
CA ARG A 155 -34.78 7.73 7.76
C ARG A 155 -34.52 9.22 7.54
N ASP A 156 -33.29 9.64 7.25
CA ASP A 156 -32.98 11.06 7.01
C ASP A 156 -32.55 11.35 5.57
N ARG A 157 -33.16 10.66 4.60
CA ARG A 157 -33.15 11.20 3.23
C ARG A 157 -34.11 12.39 3.23
N PRO A 158 -33.66 13.63 2.93
CA PRO A 158 -34.59 14.72 2.71
C PRO A 158 -35.58 14.24 1.64
N LYS A 159 -36.87 14.28 1.97
CA LYS A 159 -37.93 13.99 1.01
C LYS A 159 -37.62 14.86 -0.20
N ALA A 160 -37.47 14.25 -1.38
CA ALA A 160 -37.15 14.98 -2.59
C ALA A 160 -38.14 16.15 -2.69
N GLU A 161 -37.63 17.37 -2.56
CA GLU A 161 -38.43 18.56 -2.78
C GLU A 161 -39.02 18.44 -4.19
N PRO A 162 -40.32 18.71 -4.38
CA PRO A 162 -40.89 18.73 -5.71
C PRO A 162 -40.11 19.76 -6.53
N PHE A 163 -39.32 19.30 -7.48
CA PHE A 163 -38.69 20.17 -8.47
C PHE A 163 -39.81 21.03 -9.09
N PRO A 164 -39.62 22.36 -9.22
CA PRO A 164 -40.60 23.19 -9.90
C PRO A 164 -40.80 22.62 -11.30
N SER A 165 -42.06 22.24 -11.58
CA SER A 165 -42.54 21.63 -12.81
C SER A 165 -41.91 22.27 -14.03
N ALA A 166 -40.90 21.61 -14.62
CA ALA A 166 -40.52 21.88 -15.98
C ALA A 166 -41.68 21.40 -16.84
N THR A 167 -42.33 22.35 -17.52
CA THR A 167 -43.36 22.17 -18.54
C THR A 167 -43.26 20.83 -19.28
N GLU A 168 -44.27 19.99 -19.09
CA GLU A 168 -44.55 18.83 -19.93
C GLU A 168 -44.59 19.25 -21.40
N ARG A 169 -43.61 18.78 -22.18
CA ARG A 169 -43.84 18.43 -23.58
C ARG A 169 -43.76 16.92 -23.67
N ASN A 170 -44.93 16.28 -23.67
CA ASN A 170 -45.10 14.85 -23.95
C ASN A 170 -44.55 14.52 -25.34
N PRO A 171 -43.68 13.50 -25.50
CA PRO A 171 -43.74 12.63 -26.65
C PRO A 171 -44.74 11.49 -26.38
N PRO A 172 -45.48 11.04 -27.42
CA PRO A 172 -46.50 10.01 -27.29
C PRO A 172 -45.89 8.68 -26.82
N VAL A 173 -46.51 8.11 -25.80
CA VAL A 173 -46.25 6.76 -25.29
C VAL A 173 -46.81 5.78 -26.32
N SER A 174 -45.93 5.02 -26.98
CA SER A 174 -46.30 3.79 -27.66
C SER A 174 -45.57 2.63 -27.00
N ASP A 175 -46.37 1.79 -26.35
CA ASP A 175 -46.23 0.35 -26.21
C ASP A 175 -44.83 -0.24 -26.08
N LEU A 176 -44.42 -0.54 -24.84
CA LEU A 176 -43.75 -1.81 -24.50
C LEU A 176 -44.08 -2.17 -23.05
N LEU A 177 -45.19 -2.88 -22.88
CA LEU A 177 -45.46 -3.70 -21.70
C LEU A 177 -44.50 -4.90 -21.73
N ASP A 178 -43.37 -4.79 -21.04
CA ASP A 178 -42.67 -5.98 -20.56
C ASP A 178 -42.99 -6.16 -19.07
N PRO A 179 -43.75 -7.19 -18.67
CA PRO A 179 -43.95 -7.49 -17.26
C PRO A 179 -42.60 -7.93 -16.65
N CYS A 180 -42.11 -7.12 -15.71
CA CYS A 180 -40.95 -7.47 -14.90
C CYS A 180 -41.24 -8.80 -14.16
N PRO A 181 -40.40 -9.84 -14.27
CA PRO A 181 -40.62 -11.06 -13.51
C PRO A 181 -40.40 -10.77 -12.02
N SER A 182 -41.45 -11.02 -11.23
CA SER A 182 -41.43 -11.00 -9.76
C SER A 182 -40.20 -11.70 -9.19
N PRO A 183 -39.64 -11.25 -8.05
CA PRO A 183 -38.61 -12.00 -7.35
C PRO A 183 -39.21 -13.34 -6.91
N SER A 184 -38.76 -14.39 -7.60
CA SER A 184 -39.06 -15.78 -7.31
C SER A 184 -38.73 -16.09 -5.87
N THR A 185 -39.74 -16.52 -5.13
CA THR A 185 -39.65 -17.22 -3.85
C THR A 185 -38.52 -18.26 -3.91
N ALA A 186 -37.44 -18.01 -3.18
CA ALA A 186 -36.41 -19.01 -2.96
C ALA A 186 -37.03 -20.22 -2.25
N PRO A 187 -36.92 -21.46 -2.78
CA PRO A 187 -37.27 -22.64 -2.03
C PRO A 187 -36.29 -22.80 -0.87
N ALA A 188 -36.84 -22.94 0.35
CA ALA A 188 -36.10 -23.39 1.52
C ALA A 188 -35.29 -24.63 1.14
N THR A 189 -33.97 -24.50 1.20
CA THR A 189 -33.07 -25.65 1.08
C THR A 189 -33.20 -26.44 2.39
N PRO A 190 -33.62 -27.72 2.38
CA PRO A 190 -33.60 -28.53 3.58
C PRO A 190 -32.17 -28.71 4.06
N ALA A 191 -31.99 -28.59 5.37
CA ALA A 191 -30.74 -28.78 6.08
C ALA A 191 -30.01 -30.03 5.58
N ALA A 192 -28.87 -29.82 4.90
CA ALA A 192 -27.90 -30.87 4.69
C ALA A 192 -27.31 -31.22 6.07
N GLU A 193 -27.83 -32.30 6.63
CA GLU A 193 -27.33 -32.97 7.82
C GLU A 193 -25.87 -33.36 7.57
N ILE A 194 -24.93 -32.54 8.07
CA ILE A 194 -23.53 -32.93 8.18
C ILE A 194 -23.50 -34.05 9.22
N ARG A 195 -23.54 -35.29 8.73
CA ARG A 195 -23.14 -36.46 9.53
C ARG A 195 -21.68 -36.28 9.89
N TYR A 196 -21.43 -35.86 11.13
CA TYR A 196 -20.13 -36.08 11.75
C TYR A 196 -19.93 -37.59 11.86
N SER A 197 -19.01 -38.14 11.06
CA SER A 197 -18.45 -39.45 11.33
C SER A 197 -17.72 -39.37 12.66
N ASN A 198 -18.31 -39.96 13.70
CA ASN A 198 -17.65 -40.17 14.98
C ASN A 198 -16.35 -40.94 14.74
N ALA A 199 -15.22 -40.28 14.98
CA ALA A 199 -13.93 -40.92 15.06
C ALA A 199 -13.84 -41.74 16.36
N LEU A 200 -13.46 -43.01 16.18
CA LEU A 200 -12.94 -43.98 17.14
C LEU A 200 -12.53 -43.41 18.51
N THR A 201 -13.16 -43.92 19.57
CA THR A 201 -12.55 -44.01 20.89
C THR A 201 -11.93 -45.41 21.04
N PRO A 202 -10.69 -45.55 21.54
CA PRO A 202 -10.03 -46.84 21.71
C PRO A 202 -10.38 -47.44 23.07
N GLU A 203 -11.29 -48.41 23.07
CA GLU A 203 -11.39 -49.43 24.11
C GLU A 203 -10.69 -50.68 23.55
N ASP A 204 -9.37 -50.76 23.72
CA ASP A 204 -8.62 -52.02 23.76
C ASP A 204 -7.17 -51.75 24.22
N VAL A 205 -6.79 -52.48 25.27
CA VAL A 205 -5.49 -52.63 25.98
C VAL A 205 -5.25 -51.76 27.22
#